data_AF-A0AA95N992-F1
#
_entry.id   AF-A0AA95N992-F1
#
_cell.length_a   1.000
_cell.length_b   1.000
_cell.length_c   1.000
_cell.angle_alpha   90.00
_cell.angle_beta   90.00
_cell.angle_gamma   90.00
#
_symmetry.space_group_name_H-M   'P 1'
#
loop_
_entity.id
_entity.type
_entity.pdbx_description
1 polymer ?
#
loop_
_entity_poly.entity_id
_entity_poly.type
_entity_poly.pdbx_seq_one_letter_code
_entity_poly.pdbx_strand_id
1 'polypeptide(L)'
;MIFAFGVLGVVGLQASMSKAQGNAKYRTEAANLGNELLGKMWADTAANLPSYGTDACKAHAPCADWLSKLERALPLGKAELSWDAANQEVHIEIFWTRPGEGSSRFDMRAVIS
;
A
#
# COMPACT_ATOMS: atom_id res chain seq x y z
N MET A 1 7.36 -1.47 52.37
CA MET A 1 7.09 -2.50 51.34
C MET A 1 5.70 -2.25 50.76
N ILE A 2 5.58 -1.38 49.75
CA ILE A 2 4.44 -1.35 48.83
C ILE A 2 5.00 -1.65 47.44
N PHE A 3 5.46 -2.89 47.33
CA PHE A 3 5.97 -3.45 46.09
C PHE A 3 4.78 -3.75 45.17
N ALA A 4 4.89 -3.33 43.92
CA ALA A 4 4.32 -4.02 42.75
C ALA A 4 2.86 -3.82 42.29
N PHE A 5 2.05 -2.88 42.83
CA PHE A 5 0.72 -2.62 42.22
C PHE A 5 0.68 -1.53 41.13
N GLY A 6 1.75 -0.73 40.98
CA GLY A 6 1.78 0.38 40.02
C GLY A 6 2.26 0.06 38.60
N VAL A 7 2.76 -1.16 38.33
CA VAL A 7 3.49 -1.46 37.07
C VAL A 7 2.63 -2.22 36.05
N LEU A 8 1.61 -2.97 36.47
CA LEU A 8 0.75 -3.72 35.54
C LEU A 8 -0.19 -2.81 34.70
N GLY A 9 -0.42 -1.57 35.13
CA GLY A 9 -1.19 -0.58 34.37
C GLY A 9 -0.45 0.00 33.15
N VAL A 10 0.88 -0.10 33.10
CA VAL A 10 1.70 0.54 32.05
C VAL A 10 1.96 -0.39 30.86
N VAL A 11 1.87 -1.71 31.06
CA VAL A 11 2.09 -2.70 29.98
C VAL A 11 0.90 -2.80 29.02
N GLY A 12 -0.32 -2.45 29.47
CA GLY A 12 -1.51 -2.42 28.62
C GLY A 12 -1.51 -1.30 27.59
N LEU A 13 -0.94 -0.13 27.93
CA LEU A 13 -0.88 1.02 27.02
C LEU A 13 0.25 0.88 25.99
N GLN A 14 1.40 0.31 26.38
CA GLN A 14 2.49 0.02 25.44
C GLN A 14 2.06 -0.98 24.35
N ALA A 15 1.23 -1.97 24.67
CA ALA A 15 0.71 -2.92 23.69
C ALA A 15 -0.22 -2.28 22.64
N SER A 16 -1.00 -1.27 23.03
CA SER A 16 -1.85 -0.50 22.08
C SER A 16 -1.02 0.37 21.14
N MET A 17 0.09 0.92 21.64
CA MET A 17 1.01 1.74 20.86
C MET A 17 1.77 0.91 19.83
N SER A 18 2.17 -0.32 20.16
CA SER A 18 2.81 -1.24 19.20
C SER A 18 1.88 -1.65 18.05
N LYS A 19 0.58 -1.85 18.31
CA LYS A 19 -0.41 -2.12 17.25
C LYS A 19 -0.62 -0.90 16.34
N ALA A 20 -0.74 0.29 16.92
CA ALA A 20 -0.81 1.54 16.15
C ALA A 20 0.45 1.78 15.29
N GLN A 21 1.63 1.41 15.81
CA GLN A 21 2.90 1.54 15.08
C GLN A 21 3.00 0.56 13.90
N GLY A 22 2.51 -0.68 14.04
CA GLY A 22 2.38 -1.61 12.92
C GLY A 22 1.46 -1.09 11.82
N ASN A 23 0.36 -0.44 12.20
CA ASN A 23 -0.60 0.14 11.25
C ASN A 23 0.00 1.31 10.46
N ALA A 24 0.78 2.15 11.13
CA ALA A 24 1.53 3.21 10.48
C ALA A 24 2.56 2.64 9.48
N LYS A 25 3.30 1.58 9.87
CA LYS A 25 4.30 0.95 8.98
C LYS A 25 3.70 0.48 7.66
N TYR A 26 2.63 -0.32 7.70
CA TYR A 26 2.02 -0.83 6.46
C TYR A 26 1.39 0.27 5.60
N ARG A 27 0.81 1.31 6.21
CA ARG A 27 0.31 2.47 5.45
C ARG A 27 1.43 3.23 4.76
N THR A 28 2.56 3.41 5.45
CA THR A 28 3.76 4.01 4.86
C THR A 28 4.32 3.15 3.74
N GLU A 29 4.35 1.82 3.90
CA GLU A 29 4.78 0.91 2.82
C GLU A 29 3.83 0.97 1.62
N ALA A 30 2.51 0.97 1.82
CA ALA A 30 1.54 1.12 0.74
C ALA A 30 1.70 2.47 0.02
N ALA A 31 1.88 3.56 0.75
CA ALA A 31 2.14 4.88 0.17
C ALA A 31 3.46 4.92 -0.62
N ASN A 32 4.53 4.32 -0.09
CA ASN A 32 5.81 4.21 -0.79
C ASN A 32 5.69 3.38 -2.06
N LEU A 33 4.97 2.24 -2.01
CA LEU A 33 4.71 1.40 -3.18
C LEU A 33 3.89 2.14 -4.24
N GLY A 34 2.85 2.87 -3.84
CA GLY A 34 2.05 3.70 -4.73
C GLY A 34 2.91 4.76 -5.43
N ASN A 35 3.77 5.44 -4.68
CA ASN A 35 4.67 6.45 -5.24
C ASN A 35 5.77 5.84 -6.13
N GLU A 36 6.28 4.65 -5.80
CA GLU A 36 7.21 3.91 -6.67
C GLU A 36 6.54 3.55 -8.01
N LEU A 37 5.31 3.04 -7.98
CA LEU A 37 4.57 2.71 -9.19
C LEU A 37 4.32 3.96 -10.03
N LEU A 38 3.88 5.05 -9.39
CA LEU A 38 3.69 6.32 -10.07
C LEU A 38 4.97 6.82 -10.73
N GLY A 39 6.10 6.76 -10.04
CA GLY A 39 7.40 7.11 -10.59
C GLY A 39 7.81 6.23 -11.79
N LYS A 40 7.48 4.93 -11.75
CA LYS A 40 7.66 4.03 -12.90
C LYS A 40 6.77 4.44 -14.08
N MET A 41 5.52 4.82 -13.82
CA MET A 41 4.59 5.28 -14.88
C MET A 41 5.05 6.59 -15.51
N TRP A 42 5.63 7.51 -14.73
CA TRP A 42 6.21 8.76 -15.23
C TRP A 42 7.49 8.54 -16.05
N ALA A 43 8.28 7.52 -15.70
CA ALA A 43 9.47 7.14 -16.43
C ALA A 43 9.18 6.29 -17.69
N ASP A 44 7.99 5.71 -17.77
CA ASP A 44 7.53 4.95 -18.94
C ASP A 44 6.88 5.89 -19.97
N THR A 45 6.66 5.37 -21.17
CA THR A 45 6.04 6.13 -22.26
C THR A 45 4.54 6.25 -22.04
N ALA A 46 3.93 7.40 -22.37
CA ALA A 46 2.49 7.61 -22.25
C ALA A 46 1.64 6.54 -22.98
N ALA A 47 2.19 5.91 -24.03
CA ALA A 47 1.57 4.80 -24.75
C ALA A 47 1.41 3.51 -23.91
N ASN A 48 2.22 3.33 -22.87
CA ASN A 48 2.19 2.17 -21.98
C ASN A 48 1.33 2.40 -20.74
N LEU A 49 0.83 3.62 -20.49
CA LEU A 49 -0.06 3.95 -19.37
C LEU A 49 -1.32 3.06 -19.30
N PRO A 50 -2.00 2.71 -20.42
CA PRO A 50 -3.10 1.76 -20.38
C PRO A 50 -2.71 0.36 -19.89
N SER A 51 -1.43 -0.03 -20.06
CA SER A 51 -0.89 -1.32 -19.62
C SER A 51 -0.72 -1.43 -18.11
N TYR A 52 -0.87 -0.32 -17.37
CA TYR A 52 -0.86 -0.32 -15.91
C TYR A 52 -2.22 -0.62 -15.29
N GLY A 53 -3.28 -0.89 -16.06
CA GLY A 53 -4.57 -1.36 -15.50
C GLY A 53 -4.44 -2.73 -14.84
N THR A 54 -5.30 -3.06 -13.87
CA THR A 54 -5.22 -4.28 -13.03
C THR A 54 -4.96 -5.57 -13.81
N ASP A 55 -5.67 -5.78 -14.92
CA ASP A 55 -5.53 -6.98 -15.76
C ASP A 55 -4.27 -6.95 -16.63
N ALA A 56 -3.92 -5.77 -17.16
CA ALA A 56 -2.78 -5.58 -18.04
C ALA A 56 -1.44 -5.49 -17.30
N CYS A 57 -1.48 -5.11 -16.02
CA CYS A 57 -0.30 -4.95 -15.16
C CYS A 57 0.54 -6.23 -15.07
N LYS A 58 -0.10 -7.41 -15.12
CA LYS A 58 0.61 -8.70 -15.13
C LYS A 58 1.39 -8.96 -16.43
N ALA A 59 0.95 -8.38 -17.54
CA ALA A 59 1.62 -8.48 -18.83
C ALA A 59 2.73 -7.43 -19.00
N HIS A 60 2.70 -6.35 -18.22
CA HIS A 60 3.69 -5.28 -18.27
C HIS A 60 4.81 -5.52 -17.27
N ALA A 61 6.02 -5.79 -17.76
CA ALA A 61 7.18 -6.13 -16.92
C ALA A 61 7.42 -5.20 -15.70
N PRO A 62 7.39 -3.85 -15.83
CA PRO A 62 7.61 -2.98 -14.67
C PRO A 62 6.46 -3.02 -13.66
N CYS A 63 5.24 -3.35 -14.08
CA CYS A 63 4.08 -3.46 -13.20
C CYS A 63 4.03 -4.85 -12.52
N ALA A 64 4.40 -5.92 -13.24
CA ALA A 64 4.55 -7.26 -12.68
C ALA A 64 5.65 -7.35 -11.61
N ASP A 65 6.78 -6.66 -11.81
CA ASP A 65 7.84 -6.52 -10.80
C ASP A 65 7.32 -5.80 -9.55
N TRP A 66 6.58 -4.71 -9.74
CA TRP A 66 5.95 -3.99 -8.64
C TRP A 66 4.93 -4.84 -7.88
N LEU A 67 4.10 -5.62 -8.58
CA LEU A 67 3.14 -6.53 -7.94
C LEU A 67 3.86 -7.58 -7.08
N SER A 68 4.98 -8.13 -7.57
CA SER A 68 5.81 -9.06 -6.82
C SER A 68 6.40 -8.42 -5.55
N LYS A 69 6.76 -7.13 -5.59
CA LYS A 69 7.19 -6.38 -4.41
C LYS A 69 6.04 -6.14 -3.44
N LEU A 70 4.86 -5.80 -3.95
CA LEU A 70 3.66 -5.57 -3.14
C LEU A 70 3.27 -6.83 -2.37
N GLU A 71 3.28 -8.00 -3.02
CA GLU A 71 3.02 -9.28 -2.37
C GLU A 71 4.07 -9.64 -1.29
N ARG A 72 5.33 -9.21 -1.49
CA ARG A 72 6.41 -9.40 -0.49
C ARG A 72 6.31 -8.44 0.68
N ALA A 73 5.82 -7.22 0.46
CA ALA A 73 5.67 -6.20 1.48
C ALA A 73 4.40 -6.39 2.32
N LEU A 74 3.28 -6.73 1.66
CA LEU A 74 1.96 -6.83 2.27
C LEU A 74 1.41 -8.26 2.16
N PRO A 75 1.20 -8.98 3.28
CA PRO A 75 0.54 -10.27 3.25
C PRO A 75 -0.93 -10.08 2.84
N LEU A 76 -1.37 -10.76 1.78
CA LEU A 76 -2.69 -10.58 1.15
C LEU A 76 -2.92 -9.16 0.61
N GLY A 77 -1.84 -8.46 0.23
CA GLY A 77 -1.91 -7.21 -0.50
C GLY A 77 -2.51 -7.43 -1.89
N LYS A 78 -3.59 -6.72 -2.23
CA LYS A 78 -4.12 -6.63 -3.59
C LYS A 78 -4.01 -5.19 -4.06
N ALA A 79 -3.66 -4.99 -5.32
CA ALA A 79 -3.70 -3.68 -5.94
C ALA A 79 -4.71 -3.68 -7.08
N GLU A 80 -5.52 -2.64 -7.14
CA GLU A 80 -6.42 -2.33 -8.23
C GLU A 80 -5.94 -1.04 -8.87
N LEU A 81 -5.63 -1.13 -10.15
CA LEU A 81 -5.08 -0.05 -10.95
C LEU A 81 -6.06 0.25 -12.08
N SER A 82 -6.46 1.50 -12.21
CA SER A 82 -7.29 1.94 -13.34
C SER A 82 -6.68 3.18 -13.99
N TRP A 83 -6.50 3.10 -15.31
CA TRP A 83 -6.08 4.21 -16.14
C TRP A 83 -7.30 4.92 -16.74
N ASP A 84 -7.45 6.20 -16.45
CA ASP A 84 -8.39 7.09 -17.10
C ASP A 84 -7.69 7.86 -18.22
N ALA A 85 -7.89 7.41 -19.46
CA ALA A 85 -7.31 8.05 -20.64
C ALA A 85 -7.91 9.44 -20.94
N ALA A 86 -9.11 9.76 -20.45
CA ALA A 86 -9.77 11.04 -20.71
C ALA A 86 -9.17 12.17 -19.85
N ASN A 87 -8.83 11.85 -18.61
CA ASN A 87 -8.22 12.79 -17.66
C ASN A 87 -6.69 12.63 -17.54
N GLN A 88 -6.12 11.64 -18.23
CA GLN A 88 -4.76 11.15 -18.05
C GLN A 88 -4.43 10.88 -16.57
N GLU A 89 -5.39 10.31 -15.85
CA GLU A 89 -5.31 10.05 -14.42
C GLU A 89 -5.14 8.55 -14.16
N VAL A 90 -4.21 8.23 -13.27
CA VAL A 90 -4.02 6.88 -12.75
C VAL A 90 -4.65 6.83 -11.38
N HIS A 91 -5.53 5.86 -11.17
CA HIS A 91 -6.02 5.50 -9.85
C HIS A 91 -5.34 4.22 -9.41
N ILE A 92 -4.74 4.28 -8.22
CA ILE A 92 -4.02 3.19 -7.57
C ILE A 92 -4.72 2.94 -6.25
N GLU A 93 -5.38 1.80 -6.11
CA GLU A 93 -6.00 1.36 -4.86
C GLU A 93 -5.30 0.12 -4.34
N ILE A 94 -4.72 0.20 -3.16
CA ILE A 94 -3.99 -0.89 -2.51
C ILE A 94 -4.79 -1.36 -1.30
N PHE A 95 -5.15 -2.62 -1.29
CA PHE A 95 -5.86 -3.31 -0.21
C PHE A 95 -4.93 -4.27 0.50
N TRP A 96 -5.02 -4.35 1.82
CA TRP A 96 -4.35 -5.40 2.58
C TRP A 96 -5.17 -5.81 3.79
N THR A 97 -5.16 -7.10 4.09
CA THR A 97 -5.90 -7.67 5.23
C THR A 97 -4.91 -8.04 6.32
N ARG A 98 -5.14 -7.55 7.55
CA ARG A 98 -4.28 -7.89 8.69
C ARG A 98 -4.89 -9.04 9.49
N PRO A 99 -4.07 -10.01 9.96
CA PRO A 99 -4.56 -11.00 10.90
C PRO A 99 -4.96 -10.31 12.21
N GLY A 100 -6.26 -10.21 12.48
CA GLY A 100 -6.80 -9.66 13.74
C GLY A 100 -7.27 -8.19 13.71
N GLU A 101 -7.18 -7.49 12.59
CA GLU A 101 -7.80 -6.16 12.41
C GLU A 101 -8.33 -6.07 10.96
N GLY A 102 -9.52 -5.50 10.78
CA GLY A 102 -10.28 -5.52 9.51
C GLY A 102 -9.52 -5.00 8.28
N SER A 103 -10.15 -5.15 7.10
CA SER A 103 -9.57 -4.80 5.80
C SER A 103 -9.10 -3.33 5.76
N SER A 104 -7.82 -3.11 5.46
CA SER A 104 -7.26 -1.77 5.21
C SER A 104 -7.24 -1.49 3.71
N ARG A 105 -7.49 -0.23 3.33
CA ARG A 105 -7.33 0.26 1.96
C ARG A 105 -6.54 1.57 1.94
N PHE A 106 -5.81 1.79 0.86
CA PHE A 106 -5.10 3.02 0.53
C PHE A 106 -5.41 3.37 -0.92
N ASP A 107 -6.06 4.51 -1.14
CA ASP A 107 -6.33 5.05 -2.47
C ASP A 107 -5.36 6.20 -2.78
N MET A 108 -4.87 6.22 -4.01
CA MET A 108 -4.04 7.28 -4.54
C MET A 108 -4.47 7.56 -5.97
N ARG A 109 -4.51 8.83 -6.33
CA ARG A 109 -4.78 9.27 -7.70
C ARG A 109 -3.70 10.24 -8.15
N ALA A 110 -3.28 10.10 -9.40
CA ALA A 110 -2.22 10.93 -9.94
C ALA A 110 -2.42 11.17 -11.43
N VAL A 111 -2.29 12.44 -11.84
CA VAL A 111 -2.36 12.84 -13.25
C VAL A 111 -0.98 12.75 -13.88
N ILE A 112 -0.91 12.22 -15.10
CA ILE A 112 0.32 12.06 -15.88
C ILE A 112 0.15 12.83 -17.19
N SER A 113 0.83 13.97 -17.32
CA SER A 113 0.77 14.85 -18.50
C SER A 113 1.81 14.52 -19.54
#